data_AF-A0A094BIL8-F1
#
_entry.id   AF-A0A094BIL8-F1
#
_cell.length_a   1.000
_cell.length_b   1.000
_cell.length_c   1.000
_cell.angle_alpha   90.00
_cell.angle_beta   90.00
_cell.angle_gamma   90.00
#
_symmetry.space_group_name_H-M   'P 1'
#
loop_
_entity.id
_entity.type
_entity.pdbx_description
1 polymer ?
#
loop_
_entity_poly.entity_id
_entity_poly.type
_entity_poly.pdbx_seq_one_letter_code
_entity_poly.pdbx_strand_id
1 'polypeptide(L)'
;MGGQLLSCLAIVVIEGERIGNAWGPAGFPTIWATSWIFIPFGFVQPVHNLIHVLFSRLGRTVGQVDANAISVHAKRMVLLPVSLALGFIIPSVVVCLPSPEVLSYHSRQGLLGAWQFFAISTAVWQFILTRLISDNTINRLLGIGESPQRKAAKALRNTYNFVLVVTGLSHSLTLVVVLCHAFIQSYSPSTVDPLHSLLVFQPISPFSNEKLEAFERGILSLLQYDTYFAGASSLTWALYLYSSARPDTTFASLVGKATVFTVLFGPCGAALAVMKERDEVVFADSEKNDAPKKHN
;
A
#
# COMPACT_ATOMS: atom_id res chain seq x y z
N MET A 1 -9.10 -1.54 -8.35
CA MET A 1 -8.82 -0.73 -7.13
C MET A 1 -8.15 -1.52 -6.00
N GLY A 2 -8.36 -2.84 -5.89
CA GLY A 2 -7.77 -3.65 -4.80
C GLY A 2 -6.25 -3.54 -4.61
N GLY A 3 -5.46 -3.40 -5.69
CA GLY A 3 -4.02 -3.18 -5.55
C GLY A 3 -3.61 -1.83 -4.94
N GLN A 4 -4.44 -0.79 -5.09
CA GLN A 4 -4.21 0.50 -4.42
C GLN A 4 -4.46 0.38 -2.92
N LEU A 5 -5.54 -0.32 -2.54
CA LEU A 5 -5.85 -0.64 -1.14
C LEU A 5 -4.75 -1.48 -0.50
N LEU A 6 -4.23 -2.49 -1.21
CA LEU A 6 -3.09 -3.31 -0.76
C LEU A 6 -1.85 -2.47 -0.45
N SER A 7 -1.52 -1.50 -1.32
CA SER A 7 -0.37 -0.62 -1.10
C SER A 7 -0.53 0.21 0.18
N CYS A 8 -1.69 0.83 0.40
CA CYS A 8 -1.92 1.58 1.64
C CYS A 8 -1.96 0.67 2.86
N LEU A 9 -2.56 -0.53 2.77
CA LEU A 9 -2.52 -1.52 3.85
C LEU A 9 -1.08 -1.87 4.23
N ALA A 10 -0.24 -2.13 3.23
CA ALA A 10 1.18 -2.41 3.45
C ALA A 10 1.89 -1.22 4.10
N ILE A 11 1.66 0.02 3.64
CA ILE A 11 2.23 1.23 4.27
C ILE A 11 1.84 1.30 5.74
N VAL A 12 0.54 1.18 6.06
CA VAL A 12 0.05 1.28 7.44
C VAL A 12 0.65 0.19 8.32
N VAL A 13 0.70 -1.06 7.83
CA VAL A 13 1.32 -2.16 8.57
C VAL A 13 2.82 -1.94 8.77
N ILE A 14 3.54 -1.54 7.73
CA ILE A 14 4.98 -1.29 7.81
C ILE A 14 5.27 -0.18 8.81
N GLU A 15 4.57 0.95 8.73
CA GLU A 15 4.73 2.06 9.66
C GLU A 15 4.37 1.66 11.10
N GLY A 16 3.31 0.87 11.28
CA GLY A 16 2.92 0.37 12.60
C GLY A 16 3.95 -0.57 13.24
N GLU A 17 4.73 -1.29 12.44
CA GLU A 17 5.80 -2.18 12.89
C GLU A 17 7.14 -1.49 13.15
N ARG A 18 7.24 -0.17 12.89
CA ARG A 18 8.48 0.58 13.15
C ARG A 18 8.71 0.78 14.63
N ILE A 19 9.96 0.61 15.04
CA ILE A 19 10.40 0.80 16.44
C ILE A 19 10.06 2.22 16.91
N GLY A 20 10.27 3.24 16.07
CA GLY A 20 9.97 4.65 16.38
C GLY A 20 8.49 4.99 16.51
N ASN A 21 7.60 4.11 16.05
CA ASN A 21 6.14 4.25 16.16
C ASN A 21 5.53 3.35 17.24
N ALA A 22 6.34 2.50 17.88
CA ALA A 22 5.87 1.58 18.90
C ALA A 22 5.12 2.32 20.01
N TRP A 23 3.94 1.81 20.38
CA TRP A 23 3.04 2.38 21.38
C TRP A 23 2.49 3.79 21.08
N GLY A 24 2.81 4.36 19.92
CA GLY A 24 2.21 5.60 19.44
C GLY A 24 0.91 5.36 18.67
N PRO A 25 0.18 6.43 18.31
CA PRO A 25 -1.07 6.31 17.54
C PRO A 25 -0.90 5.58 16.20
N ALA A 26 0.26 5.74 15.53
CA ALA A 26 0.58 5.02 14.29
C ALA A 26 0.99 3.55 14.52
N GLY A 27 1.32 3.16 15.75
CA GLY A 27 1.82 1.82 16.13
C GLY A 27 0.76 0.72 16.17
N PHE A 28 -0.51 1.04 15.85
CA PHE A 28 -1.63 0.10 15.88
C PHE A 28 -2.23 -0.10 14.48
N PRO A 29 -1.52 -0.76 13.55
CA PRO A 29 -1.91 -0.81 12.15
C PRO A 29 -3.25 -1.51 11.91
N THR A 30 -3.56 -2.55 12.71
CA THR A 30 -4.84 -3.27 12.60
C THR A 30 -6.02 -2.37 12.96
N ILE A 31 -5.89 -1.45 13.92
CA ILE A 31 -6.96 -0.52 14.27
C ILE A 31 -7.26 0.38 13.06
N TRP A 32 -6.22 1.03 12.52
CA TRP A 32 -6.34 1.90 11.35
C TRP A 32 -6.93 1.19 10.14
N ALA A 33 -6.42 0.01 9.80
CA ALA A 33 -6.90 -0.75 8.66
C ALA A 33 -8.31 -1.32 8.86
N THR A 34 -8.70 -1.67 10.10
CA THR A 34 -10.07 -2.13 10.41
C THR A 34 -11.08 -0.97 10.37
N SER A 35 -10.66 0.25 10.71
CA SER A 35 -11.52 1.43 10.59
C SER A 35 -12.00 1.67 9.14
N TRP A 36 -11.28 1.19 8.12
CA TRP A 36 -11.69 1.28 6.71
C TRP A 36 -12.97 0.51 6.39
N ILE A 37 -13.37 -0.42 7.24
CA ILE A 37 -14.63 -1.18 7.09
C ILE A 37 -15.83 -0.29 7.45
N PHE A 38 -15.67 0.58 8.44
CA PHE A 38 -16.75 1.37 9.02
C PHE A 38 -16.77 2.82 8.53
N ILE A 39 -15.61 3.33 8.12
CA ILE A 39 -15.41 4.70 7.68
C ILE A 39 -14.73 4.64 6.31
N PRO A 40 -15.17 5.44 5.32
CA PRO A 40 -14.56 5.47 4.00
C PRO A 40 -13.04 5.58 4.06
N PHE A 41 -12.35 4.73 3.31
CA PHE A 41 -10.90 4.64 3.33
C PHE A 41 -10.25 5.96 2.90
N GLY A 42 -10.89 6.70 2.00
CA GLY A 42 -10.48 8.03 1.57
C GLY A 42 -10.49 9.07 2.68
N PHE A 43 -11.20 8.83 3.78
CA PHE A 43 -11.18 9.68 4.97
C PHE A 43 -10.18 9.20 6.01
N VAL A 44 -10.16 7.90 6.32
CA VAL A 44 -9.30 7.36 7.38
C VAL A 44 -7.82 7.49 7.03
N GLN A 45 -7.44 7.27 5.76
CA GLN A 45 -6.04 7.32 5.36
C GLN A 45 -5.41 8.72 5.52
N PRO A 46 -6.04 9.83 5.08
CA PRO A 46 -5.55 11.17 5.39
C PRO A 46 -5.40 11.43 6.89
N VAL A 47 -6.36 10.98 7.71
CA VAL A 47 -6.31 11.15 9.17
C VAL A 47 -5.13 10.40 9.78
N HIS A 48 -4.92 9.15 9.38
CA HIS A 48 -3.74 8.37 9.77
C HIS A 48 -2.44 9.11 9.41
N ASN A 49 -2.32 9.58 8.17
CA ASN A 49 -1.12 10.26 7.67
C ASN A 49 -0.85 11.56 8.42
N LEU A 50 -1.89 12.34 8.71
CA LEU A 50 -1.80 13.57 9.51
C LEU A 50 -1.36 13.26 10.94
N ILE A 51 -1.97 12.25 11.58
CA ILE A 51 -1.60 11.83 12.93
C ILE A 51 -0.15 11.36 12.98
N HIS A 52 0.30 10.62 11.96
CA HIS A 52 1.69 10.20 11.85
C HIS A 52 2.62 11.42 11.81
N VAL A 53 2.36 12.39 10.93
CA VAL A 53 3.19 13.61 10.83
C VAL A 53 3.20 14.42 12.13
N LEU A 54 2.05 14.60 12.78
CA LEU A 54 1.93 15.46 13.95
C LEU A 54 2.45 14.81 15.24
N PHE A 55 2.24 13.50 15.40
CA PHE A 55 2.45 12.82 16.69
C PHE A 55 3.57 11.77 16.66
N SER A 56 3.98 11.26 15.50
CA SER A 56 5.12 10.35 15.44
C SER A 56 6.45 11.10 15.58
N ARG A 57 7.43 10.45 16.21
CA ARG A 57 8.83 10.90 16.16
C ARG A 57 9.37 10.85 14.72
N LEU A 58 9.01 9.80 13.97
CA LEU A 58 9.41 9.63 12.57
C LEU A 58 8.77 10.68 11.66
N GLY A 59 7.55 11.10 11.98
CA GLY A 59 6.83 12.13 11.24
C GLY A 59 7.44 13.52 11.36
N ARG A 60 8.09 13.84 12.49
CA ARG A 60 8.61 15.18 12.80
C ARG A 60 10.10 15.37 12.56
N THR A 61 10.84 14.29 12.27
CA THR A 61 12.29 14.35 12.12
C THR A 61 12.66 14.89 10.74
N VAL A 62 13.53 15.91 10.67
CA VAL A 62 14.03 16.52 9.43
C VAL A 62 15.56 16.45 9.41
N GLY A 63 16.14 16.06 8.29
CA GLY A 63 17.59 15.93 8.08
C GLY A 63 18.10 14.53 8.44
N GLN A 64 18.39 14.29 9.72
CA GLN A 64 18.94 13.01 10.18
C GLN A 64 17.86 12.08 10.71
N VAL A 65 17.20 11.36 9.79
CA VAL A 65 16.27 10.28 10.16
C VAL A 65 17.07 9.10 10.72
N ASP A 66 16.81 8.75 11.97
CA ASP A 66 17.47 7.63 12.65
C ASP A 66 17.07 6.28 12.04
N ALA A 67 18.06 5.54 11.56
CA ALA A 67 17.87 4.22 10.97
C ALA A 67 17.36 3.17 11.97
N ASN A 68 17.65 3.33 13.27
CA ASN A 68 17.08 2.48 14.31
C ASN A 68 15.60 2.76 14.51
N ALA A 69 15.20 4.04 14.51
CA ALA A 69 13.81 4.44 14.65
C ALA A 69 12.95 3.95 13.49
N ILE A 70 13.47 3.94 12.25
CA ILE A 70 12.72 3.38 11.11
C ILE A 70 12.84 1.86 10.97
N SER A 71 13.68 1.20 11.78
CA SER A 71 13.85 -0.25 11.74
C SER A 71 12.60 -0.99 12.20
N VAL A 72 12.50 -2.26 11.83
CA VAL A 72 11.35 -3.15 12.09
C VAL A 72 11.82 -4.52 12.56
N HIS A 73 10.92 -5.30 13.14
CA HIS A 73 11.18 -6.70 13.44
C HIS A 73 11.30 -7.51 12.14
N ALA A 74 12.53 -7.85 11.74
CA ALA A 74 12.84 -8.48 10.47
C ALA A 74 12.02 -9.75 10.18
N LYS A 75 11.76 -10.57 11.20
CA LYS A 75 10.90 -11.76 11.10
C LYS A 75 9.47 -11.42 10.70
N ARG A 76 8.84 -10.44 11.36
CA ARG A 76 7.47 -10.02 11.03
C ARG A 76 7.45 -9.40 9.64
N MET A 77 8.45 -8.60 9.31
CA MET A 77 8.51 -7.94 8.02
C MET A 77 8.68 -8.92 6.85
N VAL A 78 9.57 -9.91 6.96
CA VAL A 78 9.80 -10.89 5.87
C VAL A 78 8.61 -11.82 5.67
N LEU A 79 7.79 -12.04 6.70
CA LEU A 79 6.57 -12.85 6.64
C LEU A 79 5.34 -12.06 6.17
N LEU A 80 5.39 -10.73 6.21
CA LEU A 80 4.27 -9.87 5.83
C LEU A 80 3.74 -10.13 4.40
N PRO A 81 4.57 -10.36 3.37
CA PRO A 81 4.10 -10.77 2.05
C PRO A 81 3.16 -11.99 2.05
N VAL A 82 3.50 -13.02 2.83
CA VAL A 82 2.70 -14.24 2.95
C VAL A 82 1.40 -13.95 3.71
N SER A 83 1.48 -13.16 4.77
CA SER A 83 0.30 -12.73 5.53
C SER A 83 -0.67 -11.90 4.69
N LEU A 84 -0.16 -10.98 3.87
CA LEU A 84 -0.96 -10.21 2.91
C LEU A 84 -1.55 -11.11 1.83
N ALA A 85 -0.80 -12.11 1.36
CA ALA A 85 -1.29 -13.07 0.39
C ALA A 85 -2.49 -13.85 0.93
N LEU A 86 -2.38 -14.39 2.14
CA LEU A 86 -3.43 -15.20 2.77
C LEU A 86 -4.61 -14.36 3.30
N GLY A 87 -4.33 -13.18 3.85
CA GLY A 87 -5.33 -12.33 4.49
C GLY A 87 -6.05 -11.37 3.55
N PHE A 88 -5.45 -11.02 2.41
CA PHE A 88 -5.99 -10.04 1.48
C PHE A 88 -6.03 -10.53 0.03
N ILE A 89 -4.89 -10.93 -0.55
CA ILE A 89 -4.79 -11.16 -2.01
C ILE A 89 -5.63 -12.37 -2.45
N ILE A 90 -5.44 -13.53 -1.82
CA ILE A 90 -6.17 -14.75 -2.15
C ILE A 90 -7.68 -14.56 -1.92
N PRO A 91 -8.13 -14.05 -0.75
CA PRO A 91 -9.54 -13.72 -0.55
C PRO A 91 -10.10 -12.77 -1.63
N SER A 92 -9.33 -11.75 -2.04
CA SER A 92 -9.74 -10.81 -3.10
C SER A 92 -9.95 -11.50 -4.44
N VAL A 93 -9.08 -12.45 -4.81
CA VAL A 93 -9.23 -13.23 -6.05
C VAL A 93 -10.47 -14.12 -5.96
N VAL A 94 -10.69 -14.77 -4.83
CA VAL A 94 -11.84 -15.67 -4.62
C VAL A 94 -13.17 -14.94 -4.74
N VAL A 95 -13.33 -13.75 -4.15
CA VAL A 95 -14.59 -12.98 -4.25
C VAL A 95 -14.86 -12.42 -5.65
N CYS A 96 -13.83 -12.35 -6.49
CA CYS A 96 -13.91 -11.93 -7.88
C CYS A 96 -14.23 -13.07 -8.85
N LEU A 97 -14.34 -14.32 -8.39
CA LEU A 97 -14.71 -15.44 -9.25
C LEU A 97 -16.14 -15.25 -9.81
N PRO A 98 -16.40 -15.69 -11.05
CA PRO A 98 -17.72 -15.57 -11.68
C PRO A 98 -18.83 -16.22 -10.84
N SER A 99 -19.98 -15.56 -10.82
CA SER A 99 -21.17 -16.02 -10.13
C SER A 99 -22.35 -15.81 -11.06
N PRO A 100 -23.19 -16.85 -11.28
CA PRO A 100 -23.29 -18.08 -10.50
C PRO A 100 -22.41 -19.26 -10.95
N GLU A 101 -21.60 -19.11 -12.01
CA GLU A 101 -20.94 -20.23 -12.71
C GLU A 101 -19.90 -20.96 -11.86
N VAL A 102 -19.12 -20.22 -11.07
CA VAL A 102 -18.08 -20.78 -10.18
C VAL A 102 -18.52 -20.72 -8.72
N LEU A 103 -19.11 -19.59 -8.30
CA LEU A 103 -19.63 -19.38 -6.96
C LEU A 103 -21.13 -19.10 -7.00
N SER A 104 -21.92 -19.77 -6.16
CA SER A 104 -23.33 -19.39 -5.98
C SER A 104 -23.44 -17.95 -5.46
N TYR A 105 -24.55 -17.26 -5.78
CA TYR A 105 -24.77 -15.89 -5.32
C TYR A 105 -24.66 -15.75 -3.80
N HIS A 106 -25.25 -16.71 -3.06
CA HIS A 106 -25.18 -16.74 -1.60
C HIS A 106 -23.75 -16.94 -1.09
N SER A 107 -23.00 -17.87 -1.68
CA SER A 107 -21.59 -18.08 -1.32
C SER A 107 -20.74 -16.84 -1.57
N ARG A 108 -20.95 -16.15 -2.71
CA ARG A 108 -20.23 -14.92 -3.04
C ARG A 108 -20.52 -13.80 -2.05
N GLN A 109 -21.77 -13.61 -1.64
CA GLN A 109 -22.14 -12.63 -0.62
C GLN A 109 -21.49 -12.94 0.74
N GLY A 110 -21.51 -14.19 1.18
CA GLY A 110 -20.84 -14.62 2.41
C GLY A 110 -19.33 -14.39 2.38
N LEU A 111 -18.69 -14.74 1.26
CA LEU A 111 -17.25 -14.52 1.06
C LEU A 111 -16.91 -13.02 1.02
N LEU A 112 -17.75 -12.19 0.40
CA LEU A 112 -17.58 -10.74 0.38
C LEU A 112 -17.69 -10.15 1.79
N GLY A 113 -18.63 -10.65 2.60
CA GLY A 113 -18.75 -10.27 4.01
C GLY A 113 -17.52 -10.64 4.83
N ALA A 114 -16.99 -11.86 4.65
CA ALA A 114 -15.75 -12.29 5.30
C ALA A 114 -14.53 -11.48 4.84
N TRP A 115 -14.48 -11.12 3.54
CA TRP A 115 -13.40 -10.34 2.95
C TRP A 115 -13.27 -8.94 3.56
N GLN A 116 -14.35 -8.32 4.05
CA GLN A 116 -14.28 -7.00 4.71
C GLN A 116 -13.28 -6.99 5.87
N PHE A 117 -13.12 -8.11 6.57
CA PHE A 117 -12.19 -8.25 7.69
C PHE A 117 -10.74 -8.55 7.26
N PHE A 118 -10.34 -8.23 6.02
CA PHE A 118 -9.00 -8.50 5.47
C PHE A 118 -7.85 -8.04 6.37
N ALA A 119 -8.01 -6.91 7.08
CA ALA A 119 -6.99 -6.36 7.98
C ALA A 119 -6.78 -7.27 9.19
N ILE A 120 -7.87 -7.73 9.80
CA ILE A 120 -7.85 -8.67 10.93
C ILE A 120 -7.29 -10.02 10.45
N SER A 121 -7.76 -10.53 9.31
CA SER A 121 -7.27 -11.77 8.71
C SER A 121 -5.76 -11.71 8.44
N THR A 122 -5.25 -10.60 7.91
CA THR A 122 -3.82 -10.37 7.71
C THR A 122 -3.05 -10.39 9.03
N ALA A 123 -3.57 -9.74 10.07
CA ALA A 123 -2.96 -9.73 11.40
C ALA A 123 -2.93 -11.13 12.05
N VAL A 124 -4.01 -11.91 11.88
CA VAL A 124 -4.09 -13.29 12.36
C VAL A 124 -3.06 -14.16 11.65
N TRP A 125 -2.96 -14.09 10.31
CA TRP A 125 -1.93 -14.82 9.57
C TRP A 125 -0.53 -14.41 9.97
N GLN A 126 -0.29 -13.10 10.17
CA GLN A 126 0.99 -12.59 10.65
C GLN A 126 1.35 -13.17 12.03
N PHE A 127 0.39 -13.25 12.95
CA PHE A 127 0.57 -13.87 14.25
C PHE A 127 0.89 -15.37 14.13
N ILE A 128 0.09 -16.11 13.37
CA ILE A 128 0.27 -17.55 13.15
C ILE A 128 1.64 -17.83 12.54
N LEU A 129 2.01 -17.18 11.44
CA LEU A 129 3.26 -17.41 10.74
C LEU A 129 4.48 -17.05 11.61
N THR A 130 4.40 -15.97 12.38
CA THR A 130 5.48 -15.58 13.31
C THR A 130 5.71 -16.62 14.41
N ARG A 131 4.65 -17.34 14.83
CA ARG A 131 4.73 -18.41 15.83
C ARG A 131 5.21 -19.75 15.24
N LEU A 132 4.74 -20.09 14.04
CA LEU A 132 5.03 -21.38 13.41
C LEU A 132 6.42 -21.44 12.76
N ILE A 133 6.91 -20.32 12.22
CA ILE A 133 8.18 -20.29 11.49
C ILE A 133 9.32 -20.00 12.47
N SER A 134 10.31 -20.89 12.52
CA SER A 134 11.46 -20.77 13.41
C SER A 134 12.42 -19.66 13.01
N ASP A 135 13.14 -19.10 13.98
CA ASP A 135 14.13 -18.04 13.73
C ASP A 135 15.30 -18.53 12.87
N ASN A 136 15.61 -19.83 12.92
CA ASN A 136 16.64 -20.44 12.06
C ASN A 136 16.28 -20.30 10.58
N THR A 137 15.02 -20.55 10.21
CA THR A 137 14.53 -20.38 8.83
C THR A 137 14.64 -18.91 8.40
N ILE A 138 14.23 -17.99 9.27
CA ILE A 138 14.31 -16.54 9.00
C ILE A 138 15.76 -16.08 8.84
N ASN A 139 16.65 -16.54 9.71
CA ASN A 139 18.07 -16.23 9.64
C ASN A 139 18.71 -16.76 8.35
N ARG A 140 18.30 -17.94 7.87
CA ARG A 140 18.76 -18.48 6.59
C ARG A 140 18.29 -17.62 5.40
N LEU A 141 17.05 -17.13 5.41
CA LEU A 141 16.50 -16.29 4.35
C LEU A 141 17.16 -14.90 4.31
N LEU A 142 17.34 -14.29 5.48
CA LEU A 142 17.86 -12.93 5.59
C LEU A 142 19.40 -12.88 5.56
N GLY A 143 20.07 -13.96 5.97
CA GLY A 143 21.53 -14.09 6.00
C GLY A 143 22.00 -14.43 7.42
N ILE A 144 22.78 -15.50 7.54
CA ILE A 144 23.38 -15.92 8.81
C ILE A 144 24.52 -14.96 9.13
N GLY A 145 24.61 -14.50 10.39
CA GLY A 145 25.65 -13.55 10.83
C GLY A 145 25.40 -12.09 10.45
N GLU A 146 24.38 -11.78 9.67
CA GLU A 146 24.01 -10.39 9.34
C GLU A 146 23.52 -9.62 10.57
N SER A 147 23.85 -8.31 10.60
CA SER A 147 23.40 -7.43 11.68
C SER A 147 21.87 -7.32 11.72
N PRO A 148 21.25 -7.09 12.89
CA PRO A 148 19.80 -6.93 13.00
C PRO A 148 19.24 -5.86 12.05
N GLN A 149 19.96 -4.74 11.91
CA GLN A 149 19.57 -3.62 11.04
C GLN A 149 19.62 -4.02 9.56
N ARG A 150 20.68 -4.72 9.11
CA ARG A 150 20.78 -5.21 7.73
C ARG A 150 19.71 -6.24 7.39
N LYS A 151 19.37 -7.11 8.35
CA LYS A 151 18.23 -8.04 8.23
C LYS A 151 16.91 -7.29 8.10
N ALA A 152 16.68 -6.24 8.90
CA ALA A 152 15.48 -5.41 8.82
C ALA A 152 15.38 -4.68 7.47
N ALA A 153 16.46 -4.06 7.00
CA ALA A 153 16.52 -3.39 5.70
C ALA A 153 16.25 -4.35 4.54
N LYS A 154 16.84 -5.55 4.55
CA LYS A 154 16.58 -6.60 3.56
C LYS A 154 15.14 -7.08 3.59
N ALA A 155 14.58 -7.29 4.79
CA ALA A 155 13.19 -7.70 4.95
C ALA A 155 12.22 -6.63 4.42
N LEU A 156 12.43 -5.35 4.77
CA LEU A 156 11.66 -4.22 4.25
C LEU A 156 11.72 -4.15 2.72
N ARG A 157 12.91 -4.19 2.14
CA ARG A 157 13.09 -4.15 0.68
C ARG A 157 12.32 -5.27 -0.03
N ASN A 158 12.43 -6.50 0.49
CA ASN A 158 11.71 -7.64 -0.07
C ASN A 158 10.19 -7.45 0.00
N THR A 159 9.70 -6.95 1.13
CA THR A 159 8.27 -6.71 1.34
C THR A 159 7.75 -5.59 0.45
N TYR A 160 8.46 -4.46 0.35
CA TYR A 160 8.12 -3.40 -0.58
C TYR A 160 8.08 -3.89 -2.02
N ASN A 161 9.11 -4.63 -2.47
CA ASN A 161 9.16 -5.18 -3.82
C ASN A 161 7.98 -6.11 -4.11
N PHE A 162 7.65 -7.02 -3.18
CA PHE A 162 6.51 -7.90 -3.34
C PHE A 162 5.21 -7.12 -3.54
N VAL A 163 4.93 -6.15 -2.66
CA VAL A 163 3.69 -5.38 -2.74
C VAL A 163 3.66 -4.51 -4.00
N LEU A 164 4.77 -3.87 -4.37
CA LEU A 164 4.88 -3.07 -5.59
C LEU A 164 4.66 -3.91 -6.85
N VAL A 165 5.16 -5.15 -6.90
CA VAL A 165 4.91 -6.06 -8.02
C VAL A 165 3.41 -6.39 -8.13
N VAL A 166 2.77 -6.78 -7.02
CA VAL A 166 1.33 -7.11 -7.02
C VAL A 166 0.49 -5.88 -7.38
N THR A 167 0.77 -4.73 -6.78
CA THR A 167 0.08 -3.47 -7.09
C THR A 167 0.29 -3.06 -8.54
N GLY A 168 1.54 -3.07 -9.03
CA GLY A 168 1.88 -2.73 -10.41
C GLY A 168 1.22 -3.63 -11.43
N LEU A 169 1.18 -4.94 -11.20
CA LEU A 169 0.44 -5.89 -12.05
C LEU A 169 -1.05 -5.57 -12.09
N SER A 170 -1.67 -5.34 -10.94
CA SER A 170 -3.11 -5.02 -10.88
C SER A 170 -3.46 -3.67 -11.53
N HIS A 171 -2.58 -2.67 -11.38
CA HIS A 171 -2.73 -1.35 -11.98
C HIS A 171 -2.57 -1.42 -13.49
N SER A 172 -1.51 -2.08 -13.95
CA SER A 172 -1.22 -2.28 -15.38
C SER A 172 -2.35 -3.04 -16.06
N LEU A 173 -2.86 -4.12 -15.44
CA LEU A 173 -4.00 -4.86 -15.99
C LEU A 173 -5.24 -3.97 -16.14
N THR A 174 -5.53 -3.11 -15.15
CA THR A 174 -6.65 -2.16 -15.23
C THR A 174 -6.43 -1.16 -16.38
N LEU A 175 -5.23 -0.60 -16.52
CA LEU A 175 -4.90 0.32 -17.61
C LEU A 175 -5.01 -0.35 -18.97
N VAL A 176 -4.49 -1.57 -19.13
CA VAL A 176 -4.56 -2.33 -20.38
C VAL A 176 -6.02 -2.56 -20.78
N VAL A 177 -6.88 -3.00 -19.85
CA VAL A 177 -8.31 -3.21 -20.14
C VAL A 177 -8.98 -1.91 -20.59
N VAL A 178 -8.73 -0.80 -19.89
CA VAL A 178 -9.32 0.52 -20.23
C VAL A 178 -8.83 1.01 -21.59
N LEU A 179 -7.53 0.90 -21.87
CA LEU A 179 -6.92 1.34 -23.14
C LEU A 179 -7.38 0.47 -24.32
N CYS A 180 -7.42 -0.85 -24.15
CA CYS A 180 -7.96 -1.75 -25.17
C CYS A 180 -9.42 -1.43 -25.50
N HIS A 181 -10.24 -1.17 -24.48
CA HIS A 181 -11.64 -0.79 -24.68
C HIS A 181 -11.77 0.55 -25.43
N ALA A 182 -10.99 1.57 -25.02
CA ALA A 182 -10.97 2.86 -25.70
C ALA A 182 -10.51 2.73 -27.16
N PHE A 183 -9.51 1.89 -27.42
CA PHE A 183 -9.03 1.61 -28.77
C PHE A 183 -10.11 0.96 -29.62
N ILE A 184 -10.75 -0.12 -29.16
CA ILE A 184 -11.82 -0.81 -29.90
C ILE A 184 -12.98 0.16 -30.22
N GLN A 185 -13.42 0.96 -29.24
CA GLN A 185 -14.47 1.96 -29.46
C GLN A 185 -14.10 2.99 -30.54
N SER A 186 -12.83 3.36 -30.67
CA SER A 186 -12.40 4.31 -31.70
C SER A 186 -12.51 3.77 -33.13
N TYR A 187 -12.43 2.45 -33.32
CA TYR A 187 -12.54 1.80 -34.64
C TYR A 187 -13.94 1.25 -34.93
N SER A 188 -14.70 0.87 -33.91
CA SER A 188 -16.02 0.26 -34.08
C SER A 188 -17.02 0.74 -33.01
N PRO A 189 -17.53 1.97 -33.14
CA PRO A 189 -18.39 2.60 -32.13
C PRO A 189 -19.76 1.93 -31.96
N SER A 190 -20.20 1.09 -32.91
CA SER A 190 -21.50 0.41 -32.90
C SER A 190 -21.51 -0.97 -32.22
N THR A 191 -20.36 -1.52 -31.82
CA THR A 191 -20.23 -2.89 -31.28
C THR A 191 -20.06 -2.97 -29.78
N VAL A 192 -19.87 -1.85 -29.09
CA VAL A 192 -19.52 -1.84 -27.67
C VAL A 192 -20.56 -1.02 -26.93
N ASP A 193 -21.13 -1.58 -25.86
CA ASP A 193 -21.99 -0.82 -24.96
C ASP A 193 -21.31 0.52 -24.59
N PRO A 194 -22.08 1.60 -24.42
CA PRO A 194 -21.57 2.94 -24.11
C PRO A 194 -21.01 3.04 -22.68
N LEU A 195 -20.50 1.95 -22.10
CA LEU A 195 -19.66 2.00 -20.92
C LEU A 195 -18.38 2.75 -21.32
N HIS A 196 -18.40 4.08 -21.17
CA HIS A 196 -17.24 4.91 -21.45
C HIS A 196 -16.08 4.37 -20.61
N SER A 197 -15.00 3.97 -21.26
CA SER A 197 -13.81 3.39 -20.61
C SER A 197 -13.24 4.28 -19.50
N LEU A 198 -13.47 5.60 -19.59
CA LEU A 198 -13.12 6.61 -18.59
C LEU A 198 -13.95 6.55 -17.31
N LEU A 199 -15.15 5.95 -17.33
CA LEU A 199 -16.02 5.79 -16.17
C LEU A 199 -15.40 4.91 -15.07
N VAL A 200 -14.38 4.12 -15.41
CA VAL A 200 -13.55 3.35 -14.47
C VAL A 200 -12.72 4.26 -13.55
N PHE A 201 -12.41 5.47 -14.02
CA PHE A 201 -11.68 6.47 -13.24
C PHE A 201 -12.55 7.66 -12.84
N GLN A 202 -13.60 7.99 -13.59
CA GLN A 202 -14.42 9.17 -13.31
C GLN A 202 -15.56 8.87 -12.31
N PRO A 203 -15.48 9.43 -11.07
CA PRO A 203 -16.58 9.36 -10.13
C PRO A 203 -17.73 10.27 -10.53
N ILE A 204 -18.92 9.96 -10.00
CA ILE A 204 -20.08 10.83 -10.08
C ILE A 204 -19.79 12.10 -9.28
N SER A 205 -20.08 13.26 -9.85
CA SER A 205 -19.89 14.54 -9.16
C SER A 205 -20.81 14.60 -7.93
N PRO A 206 -20.32 15.02 -6.74
CA PRO A 206 -21.16 15.15 -5.55
C PRO A 206 -22.18 16.29 -5.67
N PHE A 207 -22.00 17.16 -6.67
CA PHE A 207 -22.89 18.28 -6.99
C PHE A 207 -23.83 17.97 -8.17
N SER A 208 -23.82 16.73 -8.68
CA SER A 208 -24.73 16.32 -9.74
C SER A 208 -26.12 15.96 -9.18
N ASN A 209 -27.15 16.17 -9.99
CA ASN A 209 -28.51 15.68 -9.72
C ASN A 209 -28.74 14.29 -10.33
N GLU A 210 -27.67 13.56 -10.64
CA GLU A 210 -27.74 12.22 -11.23
C GLU A 210 -28.39 11.27 -10.22
N LYS A 211 -29.51 10.65 -10.61
CA LYS A 211 -30.15 9.62 -9.80
C LYS A 211 -29.40 8.31 -10.02
N LEU A 212 -28.97 7.67 -8.94
CA LEU A 212 -28.33 6.35 -9.01
C LEU A 212 -29.37 5.31 -9.43
N GLU A 213 -29.43 5.01 -10.72
CA GLU A 213 -30.28 3.94 -11.26
C GLU A 213 -29.70 2.55 -10.95
N ALA A 214 -28.38 2.46 -10.82
CA ALA A 214 -27.62 1.25 -10.58
C ALA A 214 -26.81 1.35 -9.28
N PHE A 215 -26.98 0.39 -8.38
CA PHE A 215 -26.31 0.36 -7.08
C PHE A 215 -24.78 0.23 -7.21
N GLU A 216 -24.32 -0.59 -8.15
CA GLU A 216 -22.92 -0.82 -8.49
C GLU A 216 -22.21 0.46 -8.97
N ARG A 217 -22.93 1.34 -9.68
CA ARG A 217 -22.39 2.63 -10.14
C ARG A 217 -22.11 3.54 -8.95
N GLY A 218 -23.01 3.56 -7.97
CA GLY A 218 -22.82 4.28 -6.71
C GLY A 218 -21.62 3.76 -5.92
N ILE A 219 -21.48 2.43 -5.78
CA ILE A 219 -20.34 1.81 -5.11
C ILE A 219 -19.02 2.15 -5.82
N LEU A 220 -18.97 2.04 -7.16
CA LEU A 220 -17.79 2.38 -7.92
C LEU A 220 -17.38 3.84 -7.70
N SER A 221 -18.36 4.77 -7.73
CA SER A 221 -18.10 6.19 -7.47
C SER A 221 -17.54 6.44 -6.06
N LEU A 222 -18.05 5.75 -5.04
CA LEU A 222 -17.52 5.84 -3.68
C LEU A 222 -16.06 5.34 -3.64
N LEU A 223 -15.78 4.18 -4.22
CA LEU A 223 -14.43 3.60 -4.25
C LEU A 223 -13.43 4.47 -5.04
N GLN A 224 -13.90 5.17 -6.08
CA GLN A 224 -13.12 6.17 -6.84
C GLN A 224 -12.69 7.33 -5.95
N TYR A 225 -13.64 7.98 -5.25
CA TYR A 225 -13.28 9.02 -4.29
C TYR A 225 -12.34 8.49 -3.21
N ASP A 226 -12.64 7.33 -2.65
CA ASP A 226 -11.81 6.72 -1.61
C ASP A 226 -10.36 6.55 -2.06
N THR A 227 -10.17 6.00 -3.25
CA THR A 227 -8.83 5.79 -3.82
C THR A 227 -8.12 7.11 -4.10
N TYR A 228 -8.83 8.15 -4.56
CA TYR A 228 -8.23 9.44 -4.84
C TYR A 228 -7.79 10.17 -3.57
N PHE A 229 -8.65 10.28 -2.56
CA PHE A 229 -8.28 10.93 -1.31
C PHE A 229 -7.19 10.16 -0.55
N ALA A 230 -7.31 8.83 -0.48
CA ALA A 230 -6.29 8.01 0.17
C ALA A 230 -4.97 8.04 -0.61
N GLY A 231 -5.01 7.96 -1.94
CA GLY A 231 -3.82 7.99 -2.79
C GLY A 231 -3.10 9.34 -2.74
N ALA A 232 -3.83 10.45 -2.92
CA ALA A 232 -3.26 11.80 -2.89
C ALA A 232 -2.66 12.12 -1.52
N SER A 233 -3.37 11.82 -0.43
CA SER A 233 -2.86 12.05 0.93
C SER A 233 -1.64 11.19 1.25
N SER A 234 -1.65 9.89 0.90
CA SER A 234 -0.51 9.00 1.13
C SER A 234 0.70 9.37 0.29
N LEU A 235 0.51 9.78 -0.97
CA LEU A 235 1.61 10.20 -1.81
C LEU A 235 2.24 11.50 -1.29
N THR A 236 1.41 12.48 -0.92
CA THR A 236 1.88 13.74 -0.31
C THR A 236 2.65 13.48 0.98
N TRP A 237 2.10 12.62 1.85
CA TRP A 237 2.74 12.19 3.09
C TRP A 237 4.08 11.48 2.84
N ALA A 238 4.14 10.55 1.89
CA ALA A 238 5.36 9.83 1.56
C ALA A 238 6.45 10.78 1.01
N LEU A 239 6.08 11.71 0.13
CA LEU A 239 6.99 12.72 -0.42
C LEU A 239 7.51 13.66 0.67
N TYR A 240 6.63 14.06 1.61
CA TYR A 240 7.05 14.83 2.78
C TYR A 240 8.11 14.06 3.59
N LEU A 241 7.85 12.81 3.97
CA LEU A 241 8.82 12.01 4.72
C LEU A 241 10.11 11.73 3.94
N TYR A 242 10.02 11.57 2.62
CA TYR A 242 11.20 11.46 1.75
C TYR A 242 12.03 12.75 1.77
N SER A 243 11.38 13.91 1.61
CA SER A 243 12.05 15.21 1.67
C SER A 243 12.68 15.49 3.03
N SER A 244 12.07 15.00 4.11
CA SER A 244 12.65 15.08 5.45
C SER A 244 13.91 14.22 5.59
N ALA A 245 13.99 13.07 4.90
CA ALA A 245 15.19 12.22 4.88
C ALA A 245 16.26 12.70 3.89
N ARG A 246 15.87 13.48 2.87
CA ARG A 246 16.75 14.06 1.84
C ARG A 246 16.42 15.55 1.67
N PRO A 247 16.88 16.42 2.58
CA PRO A 247 16.53 17.84 2.58
C PRO A 247 16.99 18.58 1.30
N ASP A 248 17.99 18.04 0.61
CA ASP A 248 18.50 18.61 -0.66
C ASP A 248 17.60 18.30 -1.88
N THR A 249 16.49 17.57 -1.69
CA THR A 249 15.59 17.20 -2.79
C THR A 249 14.79 18.41 -3.27
N THR A 250 14.86 18.71 -4.56
CA THR A 250 14.08 19.81 -5.16
C THR A 250 12.62 19.42 -5.38
N PHE A 251 11.73 20.42 -5.42
CA PHE A 251 10.31 20.21 -5.72
C PHE A 251 10.10 19.52 -7.09
N ALA A 252 10.88 19.91 -8.11
CA ALA A 252 10.81 19.29 -9.43
C ALA A 252 11.15 17.79 -9.39
N SER A 253 12.14 17.39 -8.57
CA SER A 253 12.48 15.98 -8.36
C SER A 253 11.35 15.22 -7.65
N LEU A 254 10.68 15.84 -6.67
CA LEU A 254 9.52 15.23 -5.99
C LEU A 254 8.36 15.01 -6.95
N VAL A 255 8.01 16.03 -7.75
CA VAL A 255 6.95 15.93 -8.76
C VAL A 255 7.29 14.87 -9.81
N GLY A 256 8.50 14.88 -10.36
CA GLY A 256 8.92 13.88 -11.34
C GLY A 256 8.81 12.45 -10.79
N LYS A 257 9.26 12.24 -9.56
CA LYS A 257 9.15 10.96 -8.86
C LYS A 257 7.69 10.55 -8.65
N ALA A 258 6.86 11.47 -8.17
CA ALA A 258 5.43 11.25 -7.95
C ALA A 258 4.72 10.85 -9.26
N THR A 259 5.01 11.55 -10.35
CA THR A 259 4.44 11.27 -11.68
C THR A 259 4.87 9.88 -12.17
N VAL A 260 6.18 9.59 -12.19
CA VAL A 260 6.70 8.30 -12.69
C VAL A 260 6.11 7.14 -11.90
N PHE A 261 6.12 7.19 -10.57
CA PHE A 261 5.58 6.10 -9.78
C PHE A 261 4.05 5.98 -9.83
N THR A 262 3.33 7.09 -10.02
CA THR A 262 1.87 7.05 -10.20
C THR A 262 1.49 6.37 -11.51
N VAL A 263 2.25 6.61 -12.58
CA VAL A 263 2.03 5.92 -13.87
C VAL A 263 2.29 4.42 -13.75
N LEU A 264 3.33 4.02 -13.00
CA LEU A 264 3.71 2.61 -12.89
C LEU A 264 2.82 1.81 -11.92
N PHE A 265 2.44 2.43 -10.81
CA PHE A 265 1.82 1.72 -9.68
C PHE A 265 0.49 2.30 -9.23
N GLY A 266 -0.02 3.37 -9.86
CA GLY A 266 -1.10 4.19 -9.33
C GLY A 266 -0.70 5.00 -8.09
N PRO A 267 -1.55 5.90 -7.59
CA PRO A 267 -1.17 6.88 -6.56
C PRO A 267 -0.82 6.25 -5.19
N CYS A 268 -1.52 5.22 -4.75
CA CYS A 268 -1.19 4.52 -3.49
C CYS A 268 0.10 3.70 -3.64
N GLY A 269 0.29 3.04 -4.79
CA GLY A 269 1.53 2.33 -5.10
C GLY A 269 2.73 3.28 -5.23
N ALA A 270 2.49 4.50 -5.72
CA ALA A 270 3.51 5.55 -5.77
C ALA A 270 3.96 5.97 -4.38
N ALA A 271 3.02 6.17 -3.45
CA ALA A 271 3.34 6.42 -2.06
C ALA A 271 4.23 5.31 -1.48
N LEU A 272 3.90 4.04 -1.75
CA LEU A 272 4.68 2.89 -1.29
C LEU A 272 6.10 2.86 -1.90
N ALA A 273 6.24 3.20 -3.19
CA ALA A 273 7.53 3.28 -3.87
C ALA A 273 8.43 4.40 -3.30
N VAL A 274 7.86 5.57 -3.04
CA VAL A 274 8.56 6.68 -2.38
C VAL A 274 9.02 6.28 -0.98
N MET A 275 8.18 5.58 -0.21
CA MET A 275 8.52 5.07 1.11
C MET A 275 9.65 4.04 1.07
N LYS A 276 9.64 3.13 0.08
CA LYS A 276 10.74 2.19 -0.16
C LYS A 276 12.06 2.92 -0.38
N GLU A 277 12.08 3.92 -1.26
CA GLU A 277 13.30 4.68 -1.55
C GLU A 277 13.80 5.48 -0.35
N ARG A 278 12.89 6.08 0.43
CA ARG A 278 13.24 6.76 1.69
C ARG A 278 13.99 5.80 2.61
N ASP A 279 13.44 4.60 2.83
CA ASP A 279 14.05 3.62 3.73
C ASP A 279 15.41 3.15 3.21
N GLU A 280 15.52 2.85 1.92
CA GLU A 280 16.79 2.45 1.30
C GLU A 280 17.88 3.52 1.46
N VAL A 281 17.50 4.79 1.30
CA VAL A 281 18.37 5.95 1.54
C VAL A 281 18.85 6.00 3.00
N VAL A 282 17.93 5.89 3.96
CA VAL A 282 18.26 6.03 5.39
C VAL A 282 19.17 4.89 5.86
N PHE A 283 18.90 3.66 5.43
CA PHE A 283 19.77 2.53 5.75
C PHE A 283 21.15 2.66 5.08
N ALA A 284 21.21 3.09 3.82
CA ALA A 284 22.50 3.29 3.12
C ALA A 284 23.36 4.39 3.76
N ASP A 285 22.75 5.48 4.24
CA ASP A 285 23.48 6.56 4.91
C ASP A 285 23.97 6.11 6.31
N SER A 286 23.21 5.28 7.03
CA SER A 286 23.67 4.64 8.28
C SER A 286 24.88 3.73 8.05
N GLU A 287 24.83 2.86 7.04
CA GLU A 287 25.94 1.94 6.73
C GLU A 287 27.24 2.70 6.38
N LYS A 288 27.13 3.85 5.71
CA LYS A 288 28.29 4.70 5.39
C LYS A 288 28.89 5.37 6.63
N ASN A 289 28.05 5.79 7.58
CA ASN A 289 28.50 6.43 8.82
C ASN A 289 29.18 5.44 9.76
N ASP A 290 28.75 4.16 9.74
CA ASP A 290 29.32 3.09 10.56
C ASP A 290 30.58 2.45 9.95
N ALA A 291 30.89 2.73 8.68
CA ALA A 291 32.09 2.23 8.04
C ALA A 291 33.35 2.88 8.65
N PRO A 292 34.41 2.10 8.98
CA PRO A 292 35.63 2.67 9.55
C PRO A 292 36.23 3.68 8.59
N LYS A 293 36.35 4.94 9.04
CA LYS A 293 37.06 5.98 8.29
C LYS A 293 38.49 5.50 8.08
N LYS A 294 38.88 5.25 6.83
CA LYS A 294 40.29 5.03 6.48
C LYS A 294 41.03 6.31 6.84
N HIS A 295 41.80 6.29 7.93
CA HIS A 295 42.83 7.30 8.15
C HIS A 295 43.91 7.07 7.11
N ASN A 296 44.01 8.00 6.17
CA ASN A 296 45.20 8.17 5.32
C ASN A 296 46.28 8.89 6.11
#